data_AF-A0A4P6YTA4-F1
#
_entry.id   AF-A0A4P6YTA4-F1
#
_cell.length_a   1.000
_cell.length_b   1.000
_cell.length_c   1.000
_cell.angle_alpha   90.00
_cell.angle_beta   90.00
_cell.angle_gamma   90.00
#
_symmetry.space_group_name_H-M   'P 1'
#
loop_
_entity.id
_entity.type
_entity.pdbx_description
1 polymer ?
#
loop_
_entity_poly.entity_id
_entity_poly.type
_entity_poly.pdbx_seq_one_letter_code
_entity_poly.pdbx_strand_id
1 'polypeptide(L)'
;MSDLVFYDRTGEPKLYLNHDKELYGYDGTFHGIIFKGIMYDFEGNWVGELSEGYLYNHDGHAEYFSKGAKNGPKLPKSVGFNDDRDWPEEHGQVDIKLVTERIFKRKVWSAKAVL
;
A
#
# COMPACT_ATOMS: atom_id res chain seq x y z
N MET A 1 -17.30 6.24 7.37
CA MET A 1 -16.29 6.93 6.53
C MET A 1 -16.22 6.17 5.23
N SER A 2 -16.20 6.81 4.06
CA SER A 2 -16.24 6.13 2.75
C SER A 2 -14.90 5.46 2.42
N ASP A 3 -14.95 4.38 1.63
CA ASP A 3 -13.76 3.76 1.05
C ASP A 3 -13.02 4.76 0.15
N LEU A 4 -11.68 4.69 0.14
CA LEU A 4 -10.86 5.51 -0.75
C LEU A 4 -10.62 4.75 -2.06
N VAL A 5 -11.06 5.30 -3.18
CA VAL A 5 -10.93 4.69 -4.50
C VAL A 5 -9.67 5.20 -5.20
N PHE A 6 -8.95 4.29 -5.83
CA PHE A 6 -7.79 4.56 -6.66
C PHE A 6 -8.06 4.22 -8.12
N TYR A 7 -7.64 5.14 -8.97
CA TYR A 7 -7.81 5.13 -10.41
C TYR A 7 -6.45 4.91 -11.07
N ASP A 8 -6.44 4.20 -12.18
CA ASP A 8 -5.26 4.13 -13.04
C ASP A 8 -5.11 5.41 -13.88
N ARG A 9 -4.04 5.47 -14.68
CA ARG A 9 -3.74 6.60 -15.59
C ARG A 9 -4.85 6.97 -16.58
N THR A 10 -5.80 6.06 -16.85
CA THR A 10 -6.93 6.29 -17.75
C THR A 10 -8.15 6.86 -17.01
N GLY A 11 -8.10 6.90 -15.67
CA GLY A 11 -9.21 7.32 -14.82
C GLY A 11 -10.17 6.18 -14.49
N GLU A 12 -9.82 4.92 -14.82
CA GLU A 12 -10.63 3.76 -14.43
C GLU A 12 -10.35 3.38 -12.97
N PRO A 13 -11.38 3.16 -12.14
CA PRO A 13 -11.19 2.69 -10.77
C PRO A 13 -10.66 1.25 -10.81
N LYS A 14 -9.50 1.02 -10.18
CA LYS A 14 -8.86 -0.31 -10.12
C LYS A 14 -8.82 -0.86 -8.71
N LEU A 15 -8.57 -0.01 -7.72
CA LEU A 15 -8.40 -0.43 -6.34
C LEU A 15 -9.25 0.42 -5.40
N TYR A 16 -9.59 -0.14 -4.24
CA TYR A 16 -10.17 0.60 -3.14
C TYR A 16 -9.53 0.21 -1.82
N LEU A 17 -9.39 1.20 -0.93
CA LEU A 17 -8.95 1.03 0.45
C LEU A 17 -10.16 0.97 1.36
N ASN A 18 -10.33 -0.16 2.04
CA ASN A 18 -11.41 -0.32 3.00
C ASN A 18 -11.11 0.38 4.33
N HIS A 19 -12.06 0.30 5.27
CA HIS A 19 -11.93 0.89 6.60
C HIS A 19 -10.77 0.32 7.43
N ASP A 20 -10.38 -0.93 7.17
CA ASP A 20 -9.30 -1.62 7.88
C ASP A 20 -7.90 -1.31 7.34
N LYS A 21 -7.82 -0.42 6.34
CA LYS A 21 -6.59 -0.04 5.61
C LYS A 21 -6.06 -1.15 4.71
N GLU A 22 -6.95 -2.00 4.23
CA GLU A 22 -6.63 -3.06 3.27
C GLU A 22 -6.99 -2.61 1.86
N LEU A 23 -6.08 -2.85 0.93
CA LEU A 23 -6.19 -2.49 -0.47
C LEU A 23 -6.67 -3.69 -1.28
N TYR A 24 -7.76 -3.51 -2.01
CA TYR A 24 -8.35 -4.56 -2.84
C TYR A 24 -8.61 -4.08 -4.26
N GLY A 25 -8.57 -5.02 -5.19
CA GLY A 25 -9.19 -4.89 -6.50
C GLY A 25 -10.69 -5.13 -6.42
N TYR A 26 -11.42 -4.59 -7.40
CA TYR A 26 -12.88 -4.81 -7.54
C TYR A 26 -13.24 -6.27 -7.88
N ASP A 27 -12.27 -7.08 -8.28
CA ASP A 27 -12.37 -8.52 -8.44
C ASP A 27 -12.25 -9.29 -7.10
N GLY A 28 -12.03 -8.58 -5.99
CA GLY A 28 -11.81 -9.16 -4.66
C GLY A 28 -10.35 -9.54 -4.38
N THR A 29 -9.42 -9.29 -5.32
CA THR A 29 -8.00 -9.57 -5.13
C THR A 29 -7.41 -8.67 -4.05
N PHE A 30 -6.71 -9.26 -3.08
CA PHE A 30 -6.01 -8.51 -2.03
C PHE A 30 -4.64 -8.05 -2.53
N HIS A 31 -4.35 -6.75 -2.42
CA HIS A 31 -3.09 -6.15 -2.88
C HIS A 31 -2.15 -5.76 -1.74
N GLY A 32 -2.67 -5.53 -0.53
CA GLY A 32 -1.82 -5.21 0.62
C GLY A 32 -2.55 -4.47 1.73
N ILE A 33 -1.80 -4.13 2.77
CA ILE A 33 -2.24 -3.29 3.89
C ILE A 33 -1.42 -2.01 3.89
N ILE A 34 -2.09 -0.88 4.12
CA ILE A 34 -1.45 0.42 4.28
C ILE A 34 -1.32 0.74 5.76
N PHE A 35 -0.09 0.94 6.22
CA PHE A 35 0.22 1.36 7.58
C PHE A 35 1.19 2.54 7.56
N LYS A 36 0.78 3.67 8.16
CA LYS A 36 1.56 4.92 8.17
C LYS A 36 2.04 5.38 6.77
N GLY A 37 1.22 5.16 5.75
CA GLY A 37 1.55 5.52 4.36
C GLY A 37 2.43 4.50 3.64
N ILE A 38 2.86 3.43 4.31
CA ILE A 38 3.64 2.36 3.68
C ILE A 38 2.72 1.19 3.36
N MET A 39 2.89 0.60 2.17
CA MET A 39 2.13 -0.55 1.70
C MET A 39 2.94 -1.83 1.92
N TYR A 40 2.31 -2.81 2.56
CA TYR A 40 2.88 -4.13 2.82
C TYR A 40 2.01 -5.22 2.18
N ASP A 41 2.65 -6.27 1.67
CA ASP A 41 1.96 -7.46 1.21
C ASP A 41 1.47 -8.33 2.39
N PHE A 42 0.91 -9.49 2.05
CA PHE A 42 0.42 -10.45 3.04
C PHE A 42 1.54 -11.20 3.79
N GLU A 43 2.79 -11.07 3.38
CA GLU A 43 3.94 -11.64 4.09
C GLU A 43 4.63 -10.59 4.98
N GLY A 44 4.21 -9.33 4.87
CA GLY A 44 4.80 -8.19 5.56
C GLY A 44 5.96 -7.57 4.81
N ASN A 45 6.19 -7.95 3.54
CA ASN A 45 7.19 -7.31 2.71
C ASN A 45 6.69 -5.93 2.26
N TRP A 46 7.60 -4.97 2.17
CA TRP A 46 7.31 -3.68 1.59
C TRP A 46 7.07 -3.81 0.08
N VAL A 47 5.97 -3.25 -0.40
CA VAL A 47 5.60 -3.31 -1.83
C VAL A 47 5.30 -1.93 -2.44
N GLY A 48 5.26 -0.89 -1.62
CA GLY A 48 5.00 0.46 -2.11
C GLY A 48 4.66 1.49 -1.04
N GLU A 49 4.19 2.65 -1.47
CA GLU A 49 3.87 3.80 -0.60
C GLU A 49 2.58 4.49 -1.07
N LEU A 50 1.74 4.91 -0.13
CA LEU A 50 0.67 5.89 -0.34
C LEU A 50 1.14 7.27 0.11
N SER A 51 1.30 8.18 -0.85
CA SER A 51 1.82 9.53 -0.62
C SER A 51 1.03 10.55 -1.41
N GLU A 52 0.51 11.60 -0.76
CA GLU A 52 -0.24 12.70 -1.43
C GLU A 52 -1.40 12.22 -2.32
N GLY A 53 -2.00 11.08 -1.97
CA GLY A 53 -3.10 10.45 -2.72
C GLY A 53 -2.67 9.59 -3.91
N TYR A 54 -1.36 9.36 -4.12
CA TYR A 54 -0.82 8.44 -5.12
C TYR A 54 -0.31 7.15 -4.47
N LEU A 55 -0.57 6.02 -5.12
CA LEU A 55 0.06 4.74 -4.81
C LEU A 55 1.29 4.55 -5.70
N TYR A 56 2.44 4.47 -5.05
CA TYR A 56 3.73 4.18 -5.65
C TYR A 56 4.07 2.72 -5.43
N ASN A 57 4.59 2.06 -6.46
CA ASN A 57 5.13 0.70 -6.33
C ASN A 57 6.54 0.72 -5.69
N HIS A 58 7.12 -0.46 -5.51
CA HIS A 58 8.45 -0.63 -4.93
C HIS A 58 9.59 0.08 -5.70
N ASP A 59 9.40 0.34 -7.00
CA ASP A 59 10.35 1.10 -7.83
C ASP A 59 10.14 2.63 -7.72
N GLY A 60 9.13 3.07 -6.97
CA GLY A 60 8.76 4.47 -6.83
C GLY A 60 7.98 5.03 -8.02
N HIS A 61 7.44 4.17 -8.90
CA HIS A 61 6.52 4.61 -9.95
C HIS A 61 5.11 4.77 -9.39
N ALA A 62 4.48 5.92 -9.64
CA ALA A 62 3.05 6.10 -9.33
C ALA A 62 2.21 5.26 -10.30
N GLU A 63 1.53 4.24 -9.78
CA GLU A 63 0.67 3.37 -10.57
C GLU A 63 -0.79 3.80 -10.52
N TYR A 64 -1.23 4.31 -9.37
CA TYR A 64 -2.61 4.71 -9.14
C TYR A 64 -2.71 6.04 -8.40
N PHE A 65 -3.85 6.72 -8.53
CA PHE A 65 -4.14 7.95 -7.82
C PHE A 65 -5.56 7.96 -7.28
N SER A 66 -5.77 8.63 -6.17
CA SER A 66 -7.09 8.81 -5.56
C SER A 66 -7.71 10.15 -5.94
N LYS A 67 -9.02 10.27 -5.74
CA LYS A 67 -9.71 11.54 -5.92
C LYS A 67 -9.17 12.57 -4.91
N GLY A 68 -8.61 13.66 -5.41
CA GLY A 68 -8.00 14.71 -4.58
C GLY A 68 -6.51 14.55 -4.35
N ALA A 69 -5.84 13.64 -5.08
CA ALA A 69 -4.39 13.56 -5.09
C ALA A 69 -3.75 14.93 -5.47
N LYS A 70 -2.63 15.26 -4.81
CA LYS A 70 -1.99 16.59 -4.90
C LYS A 70 -0.53 16.45 -5.32
N ASN A 71 0.07 17.54 -5.77
CA ASN A 71 1.51 17.67 -6.10
C ASN A 71 2.01 16.79 -7.26
N GLY A 72 1.14 15.99 -7.89
CA GLY A 72 1.49 15.13 -9.01
C GLY A 72 2.31 13.89 -8.62
N PRO A 73 2.56 12.98 -9.57
CA PRO A 73 3.49 11.88 -9.36
C PRO A 73 4.89 12.41 -9.02
N LYS A 74 5.48 11.91 -7.94
CA LYS A 74 6.92 12.10 -7.69
C LYS A 74 7.70 11.47 -8.85
N LEU A 75 8.83 12.07 -9.21
CA LEU A 75 9.76 11.44 -10.14
C LEU A 75 10.12 10.05 -9.61
N PRO A 76 10.13 9.01 -10.47
CA PRO A 76 10.59 7.69 -10.06
C PRO A 76 11.98 7.80 -9.45
N LYS A 77 12.27 7.00 -8.43
CA LYS A 77 13.64 6.90 -7.92
C LYS A 77 14.46 6.26 -9.04
N SER A 78 15.11 7.06 -9.89
CA SER A 78 16.02 6.55 -10.89
C SER A 78 17.07 5.72 -10.17
N VAL A 79 17.18 4.43 -10.50
CA VAL A 79 18.22 3.54 -9.98
C VAL A 79 19.55 4.08 -10.49
N GLY A 80 20.20 4.95 -9.71
CA GLY A 80 21.38 5.67 -10.17
C GLY A 80 21.90 6.73 -9.21
N PHE A 81 22.75 6.26 -8.30
CA PHE A 81 23.82 6.96 -7.58
C PHE A 81 23.46 7.92 -6.44
N ASN A 82 23.86 7.47 -5.24
CA ASN A 82 24.08 8.21 -4.00
C ASN A 82 22.99 9.21 -3.66
N ASP A 83 21.99 8.67 -2.99
CA ASP A 83 21.15 9.49 -2.15
C ASP A 83 21.03 8.86 -0.78
N ASP A 84 22.01 9.21 0.06
CA ASP A 84 21.96 9.08 1.51
C ASP A 84 20.80 9.91 2.13
N ARG A 85 19.78 10.28 1.33
CA ARG A 85 18.52 10.85 1.78
C ARG A 85 17.66 9.73 2.34
N ASP A 86 17.79 9.61 3.66
CA ASP A 86 16.66 9.37 4.54
C ASP A 86 15.80 8.16 4.14
N TRP A 87 16.39 6.97 4.20
CA TRP A 87 15.61 5.91 4.82
C TRP A 87 15.31 6.38 6.24
N PRO A 88 14.05 6.55 6.67
CA PRO A 88 13.79 6.92 8.04
C PRO A 88 14.23 5.74 8.90
N GLU A 89 15.44 5.79 9.44
CA GLU A 89 15.83 5.02 10.62
C GLU A 89 14.83 5.29 11.78
N GLU A 90 14.06 6.37 11.69
CA GLU A 90 12.94 6.74 12.58
C GLU A 90 11.59 6.06 12.30
N HIS A 91 11.42 5.31 11.21
CA HIS A 91 10.37 4.28 11.17
C HIS A 91 10.91 3.01 11.85
N GLY A 92 11.38 3.23 13.08
CA GLY A 92 11.88 2.21 13.98
C GLY A 92 10.93 1.05 13.95
N GLN A 93 11.48 -0.11 13.56
CA GLN A 93 10.91 -1.44 13.76
C GLN A 93 9.39 -1.36 13.93
N VAL A 94 8.67 -1.00 12.84
CA VAL A 94 7.20 -1.05 12.82
C VAL A 94 6.87 -2.37 13.45
N ASP A 95 6.15 -2.38 14.57
CA ASP A 95 5.97 -3.60 15.36
C ASP A 95 5.43 -4.67 14.41
N ILE A 96 6.35 -5.48 13.88
CA ILE A 96 6.07 -6.40 12.79
C ILE A 96 5.00 -7.33 13.35
N LYS A 97 5.00 -7.60 14.66
CA LYS A 97 3.92 -8.30 15.34
C LYS A 97 2.55 -7.69 15.09
N LEU A 98 2.33 -6.38 15.06
CA LEU A 98 0.98 -5.82 14.86
C LEU A 98 0.49 -5.98 13.41
N VAL A 99 1.40 -5.77 12.44
CA VAL A 99 1.11 -5.98 11.01
C VAL A 99 0.94 -7.49 10.74
N THR A 100 1.90 -8.30 11.19
CA THR A 100 1.87 -9.76 11.15
C THR A 100 0.70 -10.33 11.94
N GLU A 101 0.24 -9.78 13.06
CA GLU A 101 -0.93 -10.26 13.80
C GLU A 101 -2.22 -10.00 13.04
N ARG A 102 -2.35 -8.83 12.38
CA ARG A 102 -3.49 -8.55 11.49
C ARG A 102 -3.50 -9.50 10.30
N ILE A 103 -2.35 -9.69 9.67
CA ILE A 103 -2.14 -10.67 8.58
C ILE A 103 -2.40 -12.10 9.07
N PHE A 104 -1.91 -12.47 10.25
CA PHE A 104 -1.97 -13.82 10.81
C PHE A 104 -3.37 -14.19 11.25
N LYS A 105 -4.11 -13.27 11.90
CA LYS A 105 -5.54 -13.43 12.17
C LYS A 105 -6.32 -13.75 10.89
N ARG A 106 -5.90 -13.15 9.77
CA ARG A 106 -6.49 -13.41 8.46
C ARG A 106 -6.08 -14.76 7.85
N LYS A 107 -4.82 -15.22 7.98
CA LYS A 107 -4.44 -16.62 7.64
C LYS A 107 -5.34 -17.62 8.37
N VAL A 108 -5.56 -17.40 9.67
CA VAL A 108 -6.37 -18.31 10.51
C VAL A 108 -7.85 -18.27 10.13
N TRP A 109 -8.40 -17.10 9.78
CA TRP A 109 -9.79 -16.99 9.34
C TRP A 109 -10.03 -17.57 7.95
N SER A 110 -9.15 -17.30 6.98
CA SER A 110 -9.28 -17.85 5.62
C SER A 110 -9.13 -19.38 5.61
N ALA A 111 -8.30 -19.95 6.49
CA ALA A 111 -8.17 -21.40 6.61
C ALA A 111 -9.40 -22.07 7.25
N LYS A 112 -10.19 -21.34 8.07
CA LYS A 112 -11.42 -21.85 8.69
C LYS A 112 -12.66 -21.72 7.82
N ALA A 113 -12.64 -20.84 6.80
CA ALA A 113 -13.77 -20.65 5.89
C ALA A 113 -13.86 -21.70 4.76
N VAL A 114 -12.93 -22.67 4.71
CA VAL A 114 -12.81 -23.70 3.66
C VAL A 114 -13.10 -25.11 4.21
N LEU A 115 -13.64 -25.24 5.43
CA LEU A 115 -14.02 -26.51 6.05
C LEU A 115 -15.50 -26.55 6.45
#